data_AF-A0A3N0E3X9-F1
#
_entry.id   AF-A0A3N0E3X9-F1
#
_cell.length_a   1.000
_cell.length_b   1.000
_cell.length_c   1.000
_cell.angle_alpha   90.00
_cell.angle_beta   90.00
_cell.angle_gamma   90.00
#
_symmetry.space_group_name_H-M   'P 1'
#
loop_
_entity.id
_entity.type
_entity.pdbx_description
1 polymer ?
#
loop_
_entity_poly.entity_id
_entity_poly.type
_entity_poly.pdbx_seq_one_letter_code
_entity_poly.pdbx_strand_id
1 'polypeptide(L)'
;MISRFVTPHPSDQGSCATRLAIAVGVFMAGVIVLAIIVIPTTIMNPGVLEVAGGLQCTTDETAEQVESSSYAEDSIPENYLEIYRETGEDKGIPWNILAGVGQVESKHGRWDGPGITEGHNDWGAAGPMQFGALDGSAAGNSWGGDPVMDVDERPDDGYGQDGNDDGVVNVYDPADAIPAAADYLIEHGAEEDMRQAIYGYNHAWWYVDDVTEWADRYADGEFETSSDVETAVNCEVNEEGELIAQAPDELTQRVVDWAMNQRGKPYLWGGTGPNAFDCSGLTMRAYESIGVTIPRVSQDQWEFGPEVPQGEEQPGDLVFFDVQRAGEPAGPGHVGMVIGDGLMVEAWCTDCGPIATREYDDPSRSDILGFTRPLEHPDVKAELEG
;
A
#
# COMPACT_ATOMS: atom_id res chain seq x y z
N MET A 1 -14.36 77.36 2.25
CA MET A 1 -14.74 78.16 1.06
C MET A 1 -13.99 77.62 -0.15
N ILE A 2 -14.76 77.13 -1.13
CA ILE A 2 -14.53 77.21 -2.59
C ILE A 2 -13.33 76.45 -3.22
N SER A 3 -13.72 75.34 -3.86
CA SER A 3 -13.19 74.64 -5.06
C SER A 3 -12.47 75.50 -6.12
N ARG A 4 -11.49 74.91 -6.86
CA ARG A 4 -11.57 74.76 -8.34
C ARG A 4 -10.34 74.10 -8.99
N PHE A 5 -10.68 73.26 -9.98
CA PHE A 5 -9.91 72.64 -11.06
C PHE A 5 -9.10 73.63 -11.93
N VAL A 6 -8.12 73.12 -12.70
CA VAL A 6 -8.07 73.07 -14.19
C VAL A 6 -6.65 72.73 -14.69
N THR A 7 -6.59 71.90 -15.73
CA THR A 7 -5.41 71.42 -16.51
C THR A 7 -4.74 72.49 -17.38
N PRO A 8 -3.59 72.16 -18.01
CA PRO A 8 -3.35 72.64 -19.37
C PRO A 8 -2.95 71.54 -20.38
N HIS A 9 -3.13 71.91 -21.65
CA HIS A 9 -3.03 71.19 -22.93
C HIS A 9 -1.60 71.29 -23.54
N PRO A 10 -1.28 70.60 -24.66
CA PRO A 10 0.06 70.28 -25.16
C PRO A 10 0.56 71.23 -26.26
N SER A 11 1.81 71.06 -26.66
CA SER A 11 2.43 71.64 -27.87
C SER A 11 3.68 70.82 -28.27
N ASP A 12 4.13 70.67 -29.50
CA ASP A 12 3.61 70.82 -30.87
C ASP A 12 4.81 70.51 -31.82
N GLN A 13 4.54 70.09 -33.07
CA GLN A 13 5.39 70.15 -34.29
C GLN A 13 6.59 69.19 -34.44
N GLY A 14 6.88 68.60 -35.61
CA GLY A 14 6.35 68.68 -36.97
C GLY A 14 6.98 67.59 -37.86
N SER A 15 6.20 66.96 -38.77
CA SER A 15 6.22 67.19 -40.23
C SER A 15 7.49 66.76 -40.97
N CYS A 16 7.43 65.70 -41.80
CA CYS A 16 7.33 65.77 -43.27
C CYS A 16 7.76 64.46 -43.98
N ALA A 17 6.89 63.93 -44.86
CA ALA A 17 7.19 63.41 -46.21
C ALA A 17 8.38 62.43 -46.44
N THR A 18 8.34 61.34 -47.21
CA THR A 18 7.44 60.83 -48.24
C THR A 18 8.04 59.50 -48.76
N ARG A 19 7.21 58.46 -48.84
CA ARG A 19 7.15 57.36 -49.83
C ARG A 19 8.45 56.65 -50.29
N LEU A 20 8.53 55.35 -50.01
CA LEU A 20 8.50 54.34 -51.07
C LEU A 20 7.74 53.10 -50.60
N ALA A 21 6.80 52.68 -51.42
CA ALA A 21 5.90 51.57 -51.20
C ALA A 21 6.48 50.29 -51.82
N ILE A 22 6.18 49.16 -51.17
CA ILE A 22 5.84 47.89 -51.81
C ILE A 22 6.96 47.17 -52.57
N ALA A 23 7.55 46.17 -51.90
CA ALA A 23 7.63 44.84 -52.47
C ALA A 23 6.74 43.92 -51.62
N VAL A 24 5.68 43.45 -52.25
CA VAL A 24 4.64 42.56 -51.72
C VAL A 24 5.12 41.11 -51.81
N GLY A 25 4.84 40.34 -50.75
CA GLY A 25 4.30 38.99 -50.87
C GLY A 25 5.29 37.83 -50.87
N VAL A 26 4.83 36.73 -50.24
CA VAL A 26 5.50 35.44 -49.99
C VAL A 26 6.40 35.53 -48.74
N PHE A 27 6.00 35.17 -47.52
CA PHE A 27 5.18 34.07 -47.00
C PHE A 27 4.86 34.47 -45.52
N MET A 28 3.63 34.68 -45.06
CA MET A 28 2.72 33.64 -44.54
C MET A 28 3.45 32.37 -44.08
N ALA A 29 4.06 32.42 -42.89
CA ALA A 29 4.15 31.37 -41.88
C ALA A 29 5.42 31.57 -41.05
N GLY A 30 5.29 31.76 -39.73
CA GLY A 30 6.45 31.61 -38.82
C GLY A 30 6.72 32.73 -37.83
N VAL A 31 5.73 33.53 -37.41
CA VAL A 31 5.85 34.34 -36.18
C VAL A 31 4.52 34.33 -35.43
N ILE A 32 4.25 33.22 -34.76
CA ILE A 32 3.30 33.12 -33.64
C ILE A 32 4.04 32.39 -32.52
N VAL A 33 4.16 33.09 -31.39
CA VAL A 33 4.50 32.59 -30.05
C VAL A 33 5.94 32.10 -29.83
N LEU A 34 6.76 32.96 -29.22
CA LEU A 34 7.90 32.54 -28.39
C LEU A 34 7.56 32.91 -26.93
N ALA A 35 6.55 32.24 -26.38
CA ALA A 35 6.51 31.99 -24.95
C ALA A 35 7.44 30.80 -24.74
N ILE A 36 8.50 31.00 -23.96
CA ILE A 36 9.44 29.95 -23.58
C ILE A 36 8.66 29.00 -22.67
N ILE A 37 8.10 27.94 -23.25
CA ILE A 37 7.68 26.74 -22.56
C ILE A 37 8.96 25.99 -22.25
N VAL A 38 9.33 25.91 -20.97
CA VAL A 38 10.22 24.88 -20.48
C VAL A 38 9.45 23.58 -20.68
N ILE A 39 9.77 22.85 -21.74
CA ILE A 39 9.33 21.47 -21.90
C ILE A 39 10.18 20.67 -20.92
N PRO A 40 9.64 20.06 -19.86
CA PRO A 40 10.37 18.99 -19.21
C PRO A 40 10.50 17.91 -20.27
N THR A 41 11.72 17.66 -20.74
CA THR A 41 12.02 16.46 -21.50
C THR A 41 11.90 15.30 -20.54
N THR A 42 10.68 14.79 -20.38
CA THR A 42 10.47 13.46 -19.83
C THR A 42 11.16 12.50 -20.80
N ILE A 43 12.22 11.86 -20.30
CA ILE A 43 12.75 10.66 -20.93
C ILE A 43 11.63 9.64 -20.73
N MET A 44 10.85 9.39 -21.79
CA MET A 44 9.94 8.25 -21.83
C MET A 44 10.80 6.99 -21.70
N ASN A 45 10.87 6.44 -20.50
CA ASN A 45 11.32 5.07 -20.28
C ASN A 45 10.21 4.16 -20.86
N PRO A 46 10.49 3.27 -21.81
CA PRO A 46 9.45 2.49 -22.49
C PRO A 46 8.72 1.47 -21.59
N GLY A 47 9.00 1.43 -20.29
CA GLY A 47 8.34 0.57 -19.30
C GLY A 47 7.38 1.27 -18.33
N VAL A 48 7.23 2.60 -18.39
CA VAL A 48 6.34 3.33 -17.46
C VAL A 48 5.03 3.68 -18.17
N LEU A 49 3.96 2.95 -17.84
CA LEU A 49 2.60 3.31 -18.23
C LEU A 49 1.99 4.19 -17.13
N GLU A 50 2.05 5.51 -17.34
CA GLU A 50 1.45 6.49 -16.43
C GLU A 50 -0.08 6.45 -16.58
N VAL A 51 -0.75 5.75 -15.67
CA VAL A 51 -2.23 5.79 -15.54
C VAL A 51 -2.57 6.93 -14.58
N ALA A 52 -3.50 7.80 -14.98
CA ALA A 52 -4.06 8.80 -14.07
C ALA A 52 -4.66 8.09 -12.86
N GLY A 53 -4.15 8.38 -11.65
CA GLY A 53 -4.57 7.72 -10.42
C GLY A 53 -3.47 7.33 -9.43
N GLY A 54 -2.18 7.48 -9.76
CA GLY A 54 -1.11 7.41 -8.75
C GLY A 54 -0.57 6.01 -8.39
N LEU A 55 -0.98 4.93 -9.08
CA LEU A 55 -0.25 3.66 -9.02
C LEU A 55 1.00 3.70 -9.93
N GLN A 56 2.18 3.42 -9.39
CA GLN A 56 3.39 3.13 -10.16
C GLN A 56 3.84 1.69 -9.93
N CYS A 57 3.46 0.79 -10.84
CA CYS A 57 4.08 -0.52 -10.94
C CYS A 57 5.28 -0.40 -11.88
N THR A 58 6.50 -0.56 -11.36
CA THR A 58 7.73 -0.63 -12.17
C THR A 58 8.23 -2.08 -12.19
N THR A 59 8.54 -2.58 -13.38
CA THR A 59 9.22 -3.87 -13.58
C THR A 59 10.75 -3.73 -13.67
N ASP A 60 11.31 -2.58 -13.29
CA ASP A 60 12.75 -2.33 -13.37
C ASP A 60 13.47 -2.68 -12.05
N GLU A 61 14.61 -3.38 -12.15
CA GLU A 61 15.58 -3.73 -11.09
C GLU A 61 16.21 -2.50 -10.36
N THR A 62 15.57 -1.34 -10.38
CA THR A 62 16.07 -0.09 -9.77
C THR A 62 14.97 0.66 -9.01
N ALA A 63 14.29 -0.01 -8.07
CA ALA A 63 13.47 0.70 -7.09
C ALA A 63 14.38 1.60 -6.24
N GLU A 64 14.27 2.93 -6.41
CA GLU A 64 14.98 3.89 -5.57
C GLU A 64 14.33 3.94 -4.18
N GLN A 65 15.15 3.97 -3.13
CA GLN A 65 14.68 4.06 -1.74
C GLN A 65 13.93 5.38 -1.49
N VAL A 66 12.92 5.36 -0.63
CA VAL A 66 12.14 6.56 -0.29
C VAL A 66 12.99 7.61 0.44
N GLU A 67 12.79 8.89 0.17
CA GLU A 67 13.45 9.98 0.91
C GLU A 67 12.88 10.10 2.33
N SER A 68 13.70 10.49 3.31
CA SER A 68 13.24 10.61 4.70
C SER A 68 12.60 11.95 5.03
N SER A 69 11.50 11.93 5.78
CA SER A 69 10.89 13.16 6.30
C SER A 69 11.81 13.87 7.28
N SER A 70 11.60 15.17 7.43
CA SER A 70 12.20 15.92 8.54
C SER A 70 11.84 15.30 9.89
N TYR A 71 10.65 14.67 10.01
CA TYR A 71 10.26 13.98 11.22
C TYR A 71 11.13 12.73 11.48
N ALA A 72 11.45 11.94 10.45
CA ALA A 72 12.38 10.81 10.61
C ALA A 72 13.76 11.29 11.05
N GLU A 73 14.32 12.31 10.38
CA GLU A 73 15.63 12.87 10.75
C GLU A 73 15.67 13.40 12.20
N ASP A 74 14.57 13.99 12.67
CA ASP A 74 14.47 14.52 14.03
C ASP A 74 14.19 13.45 15.10
N SER A 75 13.45 12.39 14.74
CA SER A 75 12.88 11.44 15.70
C SER A 75 13.58 10.09 15.74
N ILE A 76 14.30 9.67 14.71
CA ILE A 76 15.07 8.43 14.69
C ILE A 76 16.52 8.76 15.13
N PRO A 77 17.16 7.95 16.00
CA PRO A 77 18.57 8.15 16.31
C PRO A 77 19.41 8.07 15.03
N GLU A 78 20.37 8.98 14.85
CA GLU A 78 21.17 9.09 13.62
C GLU A 78 21.84 7.76 13.23
N ASN A 79 22.39 7.04 14.21
CA ASN A 79 23.00 5.73 13.99
C ASN A 79 22.00 4.64 13.55
N TYR A 80 20.74 4.72 13.98
CA TYR A 80 19.70 3.79 13.53
C TYR A 80 19.24 4.14 12.11
N LEU A 81 19.03 5.42 11.83
CA LEU A 81 18.58 5.89 10.52
C LEU A 81 19.58 5.53 9.41
N GLU A 82 20.88 5.68 9.68
CA GLU A 82 21.96 5.26 8.78
C GLU A 82 21.86 3.76 8.47
N ILE A 83 21.80 2.90 9.50
CA ILE A 83 21.72 1.45 9.32
C ILE A 83 20.44 1.03 8.60
N TYR A 84 19.28 1.64 8.89
CA TYR A 84 18.03 1.33 8.18
C TYR A 84 18.16 1.59 6.68
N ARG A 85 18.73 2.73 6.29
CA ARG A 85 18.90 3.10 4.89
C ARG A 85 19.89 2.20 4.17
N GLU A 86 21.05 1.97 4.78
CA GLU A 86 22.08 1.08 4.23
C GLU A 86 21.54 -0.35 4.06
N THR A 87 20.86 -0.88 5.08
CA THR A 87 20.24 -2.21 5.02
C THR A 87 19.15 -2.27 3.96
N GLY A 88 18.29 -1.24 3.89
CA GLY A 88 17.22 -1.20 2.89
C GLY A 88 17.76 -1.20 1.46
N GLU A 89 18.81 -0.42 1.21
CA GLU A 89 19.50 -0.38 -0.08
C GLU A 89 20.17 -1.72 -0.43
N ASP A 90 20.91 -2.31 0.51
CA ASP A 90 21.62 -3.59 0.30
C ASP A 90 20.66 -4.77 0.07
N LYS A 91 19.55 -4.80 0.82
CA LYS A 91 18.62 -5.94 0.87
C LYS A 91 17.39 -5.77 -0.03
N GLY A 92 17.21 -4.62 -0.66
CA GLY A 92 16.04 -4.35 -1.50
C GLY A 92 14.72 -4.24 -0.72
N ILE A 93 14.77 -3.88 0.57
CA ILE A 93 13.59 -3.65 1.41
C ILE A 93 13.45 -2.14 1.69
N PRO A 94 12.22 -1.57 1.77
CA PRO A 94 12.05 -0.17 2.15
C PRO A 94 12.58 0.11 3.55
N TRP A 95 13.56 1.03 3.68
CA TRP A 95 14.17 1.34 4.97
C TRP A 95 13.17 1.83 6.02
N ASN A 96 12.11 2.52 5.57
CA ASN A 96 11.06 3.05 6.44
C ASN A 96 10.20 1.93 7.06
N ILE A 97 10.09 0.77 6.43
CA ILE A 97 9.45 -0.43 7.04
C ILE A 97 10.31 -0.97 8.18
N LEU A 98 11.64 -1.10 7.97
CA LEU A 98 12.56 -1.51 9.03
C LEU A 98 12.55 -0.50 10.20
N ALA A 99 12.47 0.79 9.90
CA ALA A 99 12.28 1.83 10.90
C ALA A 99 10.92 1.70 11.61
N GLY A 100 9.84 1.39 10.90
CA GLY A 100 8.52 1.11 11.48
C GLY A 100 8.57 -0.03 12.50
N VAL A 101 9.20 -1.16 12.14
CA VAL A 101 9.44 -2.29 13.06
C VAL A 101 10.21 -1.83 14.30
N GLY A 102 11.36 -1.19 14.14
CA GLY A 102 12.16 -0.76 15.29
C GLY A 102 11.46 0.29 16.16
N GLN A 103 10.57 1.10 15.59
CA GLN A 103 9.76 2.06 16.33
C GLN A 103 8.70 1.36 17.20
N VAL A 104 7.97 0.41 16.63
CA VAL A 104 6.93 -0.36 17.35
C VAL A 104 7.55 -1.24 18.43
N GLU A 105 8.67 -1.90 18.12
CA GLU A 105 9.32 -2.84 19.04
C GLU A 105 9.99 -2.17 20.24
N SER A 106 10.70 -1.04 20.02
CA SER A 106 11.56 -0.49 21.08
C SER A 106 11.77 1.02 21.02
N LYS A 107 11.05 1.75 20.16
CA LYS A 107 11.33 3.15 19.85
C LYS A 107 12.78 3.37 19.40
N HIS A 108 13.28 2.48 18.54
CA HIS A 108 14.67 2.45 18.07
C HIS A 108 15.67 2.29 19.23
N GLY A 109 15.44 1.30 20.09
CA GLY A 109 16.28 0.96 21.25
C GLY A 109 16.17 1.91 22.44
N ARG A 110 15.26 2.90 22.41
CA ARG A 110 15.15 3.94 23.46
C ARG A 110 14.14 3.61 24.55
N TRP A 111 13.36 2.56 24.40
CA TRP A 111 12.45 2.12 25.45
C TRP A 111 13.23 1.49 26.61
N ASP A 112 13.02 2.00 27.82
CA ASP A 112 13.55 1.46 29.09
C ASP A 112 12.75 0.22 29.57
N GLY A 113 12.60 -0.78 28.68
CA GLY A 113 11.88 -2.03 28.91
C GLY A 113 12.84 -3.23 29.03
N PRO A 114 12.38 -4.35 29.62
CA PRO A 114 13.19 -5.57 29.69
C PRO A 114 13.49 -6.11 28.29
N GLY A 115 14.70 -6.62 28.08
CA GLY A 115 15.10 -7.22 26.80
C GLY A 115 15.58 -6.23 25.73
N ILE A 116 15.52 -4.91 25.95
CA ILE A 116 15.94 -3.95 24.90
C ILE A 116 17.46 -3.83 24.78
N THR A 117 18.17 -3.69 25.90
CA THR A 117 19.64 -3.54 25.95
C THR A 117 20.36 -4.67 26.67
N GLU A 118 19.61 -5.49 27.41
CA GLU A 118 20.11 -6.68 28.11
C GLU A 118 18.96 -7.64 28.44
N GLY A 119 19.30 -8.91 28.64
CA GLY A 119 18.34 -9.96 28.98
C GLY A 119 17.26 -10.15 27.91
N HIS A 120 16.07 -10.54 28.35
CA HIS A 120 14.92 -10.73 27.48
C HIS A 120 13.65 -10.24 28.18
N ASN A 121 12.60 -9.94 27.42
CA ASN A 121 11.28 -9.66 27.97
C ASN A 121 10.60 -10.95 28.49
N ASP A 122 9.40 -10.85 29.08
CA ASP A 122 8.68 -12.01 29.66
C ASP A 122 8.34 -13.11 28.64
N TRP A 123 8.44 -12.82 27.34
CA TRP A 123 8.17 -13.74 26.23
C TRP A 123 9.42 -14.36 25.62
N GLY A 124 10.61 -13.89 26.02
CA GLY A 124 11.90 -14.36 25.51
C GLY A 124 12.47 -13.54 24.35
N ALA A 125 11.94 -12.35 24.09
CA ALA A 125 12.46 -11.47 23.05
C ALA A 125 13.57 -10.54 23.55
N ALA A 126 14.56 -10.27 22.70
CA ALA A 126 15.73 -9.45 23.02
C ALA A 126 16.12 -8.51 21.87
N GLY A 127 16.82 -7.42 22.19
CA GLY A 127 17.33 -6.44 21.24
C GLY A 127 16.34 -5.35 20.84
N PRO A 128 16.80 -4.32 20.08
CA PRO A 128 15.95 -3.24 19.62
C PRO A 128 14.90 -3.69 18.58
N MET A 129 15.11 -4.85 17.95
CA MET A 129 14.17 -5.46 17.00
C MET A 129 13.36 -6.62 17.63
N GLN A 130 13.52 -6.86 18.94
CA GLN A 130 12.78 -7.86 19.73
C GLN A 130 12.76 -9.27 19.09
N PHE A 131 13.94 -9.80 18.74
CA PHE A 131 14.08 -11.18 18.29
C PHE A 131 13.83 -12.18 19.41
N GLY A 132 13.18 -13.30 19.11
CA GLY A 132 13.15 -14.44 20.00
C GLY A 132 14.57 -14.98 20.20
N ALA A 133 15.05 -14.97 21.44
CA ALA A 133 16.43 -15.32 21.79
C ALA A 133 16.51 -16.50 22.78
N LEU A 134 15.40 -17.23 22.97
CA LEU A 134 15.32 -18.34 23.92
C LEU A 134 14.50 -19.50 23.36
N ASP A 135 15.16 -20.66 23.24
CA ASP A 135 14.51 -21.90 22.85
C ASP A 135 13.32 -22.26 23.76
N GLY A 136 12.18 -22.53 23.14
CA GLY A 136 10.94 -22.89 23.84
C GLY A 136 10.25 -21.72 24.54
N SER A 137 10.73 -20.48 24.36
CA SER A 137 10.02 -19.27 24.77
C SER A 137 8.84 -18.97 23.85
N ALA A 138 7.96 -18.05 24.26
CA ALA A 138 6.82 -17.66 23.44
C ALA A 138 7.23 -16.86 22.20
N ALA A 139 8.33 -16.11 22.27
CA ALA A 139 8.94 -15.42 21.14
C ALA A 139 9.75 -16.37 20.24
N GLY A 140 9.95 -17.63 20.64
CA GLY A 140 10.79 -18.59 19.93
C GLY A 140 12.28 -18.26 20.00
N ASN A 141 13.02 -18.76 19.02
CA ASN A 141 14.46 -18.54 18.88
C ASN A 141 14.81 -18.13 17.45
N SER A 142 14.17 -17.07 16.94
CA SER A 142 14.48 -16.53 15.63
C SER A 142 15.90 -15.96 15.55
N TRP A 143 16.49 -15.56 16.68
CA TRP A 143 17.90 -15.17 16.72
C TRP A 143 18.85 -16.34 16.41
N GLY A 144 18.49 -17.56 16.84
CA GLY A 144 19.19 -18.80 16.52
C GLY A 144 20.15 -19.30 17.61
N GLY A 145 20.67 -18.39 18.44
CA GLY A 145 21.67 -18.73 19.46
C GLY A 145 21.58 -17.83 20.69
N ASP A 146 22.68 -17.76 21.44
CA ASP A 146 22.79 -16.84 22.57
C ASP A 146 22.66 -15.38 22.08
N PRO A 147 22.05 -14.47 22.89
CA PRO A 147 21.89 -13.06 22.53
C PRO A 147 23.19 -12.37 22.09
N VAL A 148 24.33 -12.81 22.61
CA VAL A 148 25.66 -12.34 22.24
C VAL A 148 26.56 -13.55 22.09
N MET A 149 27.17 -13.73 20.92
CA MET A 149 28.05 -14.85 20.61
C MET A 149 29.20 -14.43 19.71
N ASP A 150 30.31 -15.17 19.76
CA ASP A 150 31.39 -15.01 18.78
C ASP A 150 30.87 -15.43 17.39
N VAL A 151 31.27 -14.74 16.33
CA VAL A 151 30.82 -15.06 14.96
C VAL A 151 31.18 -16.49 14.55
N ASP A 152 32.28 -17.04 15.07
CA ASP A 152 32.68 -18.43 14.82
C ASP A 152 31.78 -19.46 15.53
N GLU A 153 31.00 -19.02 16.52
CA GLU A 153 30.04 -19.84 17.30
C GLU A 153 28.59 -19.68 16.83
N ARG A 154 28.33 -18.81 15.84
CA ARG A 154 27.01 -18.57 15.25
C ARG A 154 26.39 -19.87 14.69
N PRO A 155 25.19 -20.28 15.14
CA PRO A 155 24.48 -21.42 14.57
C PRO A 155 24.09 -21.23 13.09
N ASP A 156 23.89 -22.33 12.37
CA ASP A 156 23.38 -22.30 11.00
C ASP A 156 21.91 -21.86 10.95
N ASP A 157 21.14 -22.19 11.98
CA ASP A 157 19.73 -21.84 12.13
C ASP A 157 19.57 -20.46 12.80
N GLY A 158 18.63 -19.64 12.31
CA GLY A 158 18.32 -18.31 12.84
C GLY A 158 18.92 -17.15 12.05
N TYR A 159 18.50 -15.94 12.42
CA TYR A 159 18.76 -14.72 11.66
C TYR A 159 19.86 -13.84 12.26
N GLY A 160 20.36 -14.14 13.46
CA GLY A 160 21.43 -13.35 14.05
C GLY A 160 22.65 -13.32 13.13
N GLN A 161 23.28 -12.17 12.94
CA GLN A 161 24.44 -12.00 12.08
C GLN A 161 25.34 -10.88 12.59
N ASP A 162 26.61 -10.90 12.17
CA ASP A 162 27.62 -9.88 12.45
C ASP A 162 27.55 -8.87 11.29
N GLY A 163 26.70 -7.85 11.43
CA GLY A 163 26.37 -6.93 10.35
C GLY A 163 27.42 -5.84 10.15
N ASN A 164 28.28 -5.60 11.15
CA ASN A 164 29.35 -4.60 11.10
C ASN A 164 30.76 -5.22 11.00
N ASP A 165 30.86 -6.53 10.83
CA ASP A 165 32.09 -7.33 10.74
C ASP A 165 33.04 -7.12 11.96
N ASP A 166 32.50 -6.97 13.17
CA ASP A 166 33.28 -6.77 14.40
C ASP A 166 33.72 -8.08 15.09
N GLY A 167 33.25 -9.22 14.57
CA GLY A 167 33.52 -10.57 15.08
C GLY A 167 32.54 -11.05 16.15
N VAL A 168 31.49 -10.28 16.45
CA VAL A 168 30.48 -10.60 17.46
C VAL A 168 29.10 -10.52 16.83
N VAL A 169 28.27 -11.52 17.08
CA VAL A 169 26.84 -11.49 16.75
C VAL A 169 26.07 -11.08 18.00
N ASN A 170 25.48 -9.89 18.00
CA ASN A 170 24.91 -9.25 19.19
C ASN A 170 23.49 -8.71 18.92
N VAL A 171 22.48 -9.35 19.52
CA VAL A 171 21.08 -8.95 19.36
C VAL A 171 20.79 -7.54 19.85
N TYR A 172 21.61 -6.98 20.74
CA TYR A 172 21.46 -5.62 21.26
C TYR A 172 22.17 -4.55 20.42
N ASP A 173 23.04 -4.96 19.48
CA ASP A 173 23.66 -4.04 18.53
C ASP A 173 22.70 -3.80 17.37
N PRO A 174 22.25 -2.55 17.11
CA PRO A 174 21.45 -2.27 15.93
C PRO A 174 22.13 -2.64 14.61
N ALA A 175 23.46 -2.63 14.54
CA ALA A 175 24.19 -3.00 13.33
C ALA A 175 24.04 -4.48 12.96
N ASP A 176 23.72 -5.33 13.93
CA ASP A 176 23.44 -6.76 13.73
C ASP A 176 21.94 -7.02 13.63
N ALA A 177 21.17 -6.40 14.53
CA ALA A 177 19.74 -6.65 14.67
C ALA A 177 18.91 -6.12 13.49
N ILE A 178 19.28 -4.97 12.91
CA ILE A 178 18.51 -4.37 11.80
C ILE A 178 18.68 -5.20 10.51
N PRO A 179 19.91 -5.55 10.07
CA PRO A 179 20.09 -6.47 8.95
C PRO A 179 19.40 -7.82 9.18
N ALA A 180 19.49 -8.37 10.41
CA ALA A 180 18.80 -9.64 10.73
C ALA A 180 17.28 -9.53 10.55
N ALA A 181 16.68 -8.37 10.85
CA ALA A 181 15.24 -8.14 10.69
C ALA A 181 14.85 -8.04 9.21
N ALA A 182 15.72 -7.47 8.37
CA ALA A 182 15.52 -7.49 6.92
C ALA A 182 15.53 -8.92 6.40
N ASP A 183 16.53 -9.74 6.74
CA ASP A 183 16.60 -11.14 6.31
C ASP A 183 15.40 -11.97 6.81
N TYR A 184 14.92 -11.70 8.03
CA TYR A 184 13.69 -12.29 8.53
C TYR A 184 12.50 -11.95 7.63
N LEU A 185 12.30 -10.68 7.29
CA LEU A 185 11.18 -10.25 6.46
C LEU A 185 11.25 -10.85 5.05
N ILE A 186 12.45 -10.90 4.44
CA ILE A 186 12.67 -11.52 3.12
C ILE A 186 12.25 -12.99 3.12
N GLU A 187 12.73 -13.77 4.10
CA GLU A 187 12.40 -15.20 4.21
C GLU A 187 10.89 -15.44 4.46
N HIS A 188 10.18 -14.43 5.00
CA HIS A 188 8.73 -14.45 5.19
C HIS A 188 7.94 -13.83 4.03
N GLY A 189 8.59 -13.66 2.87
CA GLY A 189 7.95 -13.26 1.62
C GLY A 189 7.78 -11.75 1.45
N ALA A 190 8.65 -10.93 2.04
CA ALA A 190 8.55 -9.47 1.91
C ALA A 190 8.59 -8.95 0.47
N GLU A 191 9.22 -9.69 -0.44
CA GLU A 191 9.26 -9.39 -1.88
C GLU A 191 7.89 -9.62 -2.56
N GLU A 192 7.05 -10.51 -2.00
CA GLU A 192 5.74 -10.87 -2.55
C GLU A 192 4.60 -10.14 -1.83
N ASP A 193 4.63 -10.16 -0.49
CA ASP A 193 3.61 -9.54 0.37
C ASP A 193 4.27 -9.05 1.68
N MET A 194 4.72 -7.79 1.67
CA MET A 194 5.31 -7.15 2.85
C MET A 194 4.38 -7.18 4.06
N ARG A 195 3.06 -7.01 3.88
CA ARG A 195 2.12 -7.01 5.03
C ARG A 195 2.05 -8.39 5.67
N GLN A 196 2.04 -9.43 4.86
CA GLN A 196 2.09 -10.81 5.32
C GLN A 196 3.45 -11.16 5.95
N ALA A 197 4.56 -10.60 5.44
CA ALA A 197 5.89 -10.74 6.04
C ALA A 197 5.96 -10.06 7.42
N ILE A 198 5.43 -8.84 7.55
CA ILE A 198 5.31 -8.14 8.84
C ILE A 198 4.37 -8.91 9.78
N TYR A 199 3.30 -9.53 9.26
CA TYR A 199 2.48 -10.46 10.05
C TYR A 199 3.27 -11.70 10.46
N GLY A 200 4.18 -12.20 9.63
CA GLY A 200 5.11 -13.27 10.00
C GLY A 200 5.93 -12.90 11.24
N TYR A 201 6.36 -11.64 11.33
CA TYR A 201 7.19 -11.12 12.42
C TYR A 201 6.53 -11.18 13.80
N ASN A 202 5.26 -10.76 13.93
CA ASN A 202 4.57 -10.64 15.22
C ASN A 202 3.25 -11.45 15.34
N HIS A 203 2.72 -11.94 14.22
CA HIS A 203 1.42 -12.61 14.10
C HIS A 203 0.21 -11.79 14.55
N ALA A 204 0.27 -10.48 14.39
CA ALA A 204 -0.85 -9.60 14.72
C ALA A 204 -1.08 -8.50 13.68
N TRP A 205 -2.31 -8.38 13.20
CA TRP A 205 -2.66 -7.36 12.21
C TRP A 205 -2.60 -5.93 12.73
N TRP A 206 -2.85 -5.71 14.03
CA TRP A 206 -2.65 -4.39 14.62
C TRP A 206 -1.16 -3.98 14.60
N TYR A 207 -0.25 -4.94 14.69
CA TYR A 207 1.19 -4.69 14.59
C TYR A 207 1.57 -4.34 13.16
N VAL A 208 1.04 -5.05 12.17
CA VAL A 208 1.21 -4.71 10.75
C VAL A 208 0.77 -3.27 10.49
N ASP A 209 -0.43 -2.91 10.95
CA ASP A 209 -1.00 -1.58 10.77
C ASP A 209 -0.12 -0.49 11.45
N ASP A 210 0.32 -0.71 12.69
CA ASP A 210 1.21 0.20 13.43
C ASP A 210 2.56 0.40 12.71
N VAL A 211 3.18 -0.70 12.22
CA VAL A 211 4.45 -0.64 11.48
C VAL A 211 4.29 0.18 10.20
N THR A 212 3.23 -0.06 9.43
CA THR A 212 2.97 0.69 8.19
C THR A 212 2.69 2.16 8.46
N GLU A 213 1.94 2.50 9.52
CA GLU A 213 1.66 3.90 9.89
C GLU A 213 2.94 4.65 10.29
N TRP A 214 3.88 3.99 10.97
CA TRP A 214 5.18 4.59 11.29
C TRP A 214 6.06 4.73 10.05
N ALA A 215 6.07 3.74 9.16
CA ALA A 215 6.81 3.79 7.90
C ALA A 215 6.36 4.98 7.04
N ASP A 216 5.05 5.23 6.95
CA ASP A 216 4.49 6.41 6.26
C ASP A 216 5.00 7.73 6.85
N ARG A 217 4.99 7.83 8.18
CA ARG A 217 5.42 9.04 8.88
C ARG A 217 6.90 9.36 8.67
N TYR A 218 7.72 8.35 8.37
CA TYR A 218 9.15 8.50 8.22
C TYR A 218 9.62 8.93 6.82
N ALA A 219 8.75 8.96 5.81
CA ALA A 219 9.09 9.40 4.45
C ALA A 219 8.69 10.86 4.15
N ASP A 220 9.48 11.64 3.37
CA ASP A 220 9.21 13.08 3.09
C ASP A 220 8.22 13.33 1.93
N GLY A 221 7.45 14.43 2.03
CA GLY A 221 6.46 14.87 1.03
C GLY A 221 5.03 15.05 1.56
N GLU A 222 4.19 15.84 0.87
CA GLU A 222 2.73 15.64 0.96
C GLU A 222 2.45 14.31 0.28
N PHE A 223 2.30 13.29 1.08
CA PHE A 223 1.58 12.11 0.69
C PHE A 223 0.12 12.34 1.12
N GLU A 224 -0.78 12.61 0.16
CA GLU A 224 -1.89 11.64 0.07
C GLU A 224 -1.18 10.31 -0.09
N THR A 225 -1.53 9.26 0.65
CA THR A 225 -0.93 7.95 0.41
C THR A 225 -0.86 7.76 -1.10
N SER A 226 0.33 7.91 -1.72
CA SER A 226 0.47 7.15 -2.92
C SER A 226 0.34 5.75 -2.35
N SER A 227 -0.50 5.01 -3.02
CA SER A 227 -0.49 3.59 -3.14
C SER A 227 0.91 2.93 -3.15
N ASP A 228 1.99 3.45 -2.57
CA ASP A 228 3.32 2.85 -2.55
C ASP A 228 3.72 2.37 -1.13
N VAL A 229 2.98 2.72 -0.07
CA VAL A 229 3.01 1.98 1.22
C VAL A 229 1.72 1.20 1.48
N GLU A 230 0.59 1.63 0.88
CA GLU A 230 -0.63 0.81 0.81
C GLU A 230 -0.50 -0.39 -0.14
N THR A 231 0.52 -0.42 -1.01
CA THR A 231 0.69 -1.47 -2.03
C THR A 231 1.99 -2.26 -1.86
N ALA A 232 2.15 -2.86 -0.68
CA ALA A 232 2.59 -4.25 -0.68
C ALA A 232 1.42 -5.22 -0.91
N VAL A 233 0.30 -4.72 -1.44
CA VAL A 233 -0.64 -5.51 -2.22
C VAL A 233 0.02 -5.75 -3.57
N ASN A 234 0.89 -6.75 -3.59
CA ASN A 234 1.08 -7.71 -4.68
C ASN A 234 0.69 -7.14 -6.06
N CYS A 235 1.67 -6.75 -6.87
CA CYS A 235 1.48 -6.66 -8.32
C CYS A 235 1.26 -8.10 -8.83
N GLU A 236 0.12 -8.69 -8.46
CA GLU A 236 -0.36 -9.93 -9.05
C GLU A 236 -0.58 -9.58 -10.52
N VAL A 237 0.28 -10.13 -11.37
CA VAL A 237 0.11 -10.06 -12.81
C VAL A 237 -0.40 -11.41 -13.28
N ASN A 238 -1.28 -11.40 -14.28
CA ASN A 238 -1.71 -12.65 -14.92
C ASN A 238 -0.55 -13.28 -15.72
N GLU A 239 -0.81 -14.43 -16.35
CA GLU A 239 0.20 -15.14 -17.16
C GLU A 239 0.78 -14.27 -18.30
N GLU A 240 0.04 -13.24 -18.72
CA GLU A 240 0.42 -12.28 -19.75
C GLU A 240 1.18 -11.05 -19.23
N GLY A 241 1.36 -10.91 -17.92
CA GLY A 241 2.05 -9.78 -17.29
C GLY A 241 1.18 -8.54 -17.10
N GLU A 242 -0.14 -8.67 -17.21
CA GLU A 242 -1.11 -7.59 -16.97
C GLU A 242 -1.53 -7.56 -15.50
N LEU A 243 -1.72 -6.36 -14.94
CA LEU A 243 -2.13 -6.19 -13.54
C LEU A 243 -3.50 -6.82 -13.26
N ILE A 244 -3.55 -7.70 -12.28
CA ILE A 244 -4.78 -8.18 -11.64
C ILE A 244 -5.30 -7.05 -10.73
N ALA A 245 -6.60 -7.07 -10.43
CA ALA A 245 -7.31 -6.05 -9.65
C ALA A 245 -7.46 -4.69 -10.33
N GLN A 246 -7.23 -4.58 -11.64
CA GLN A 246 -7.46 -3.35 -12.39
C GLN A 246 -8.95 -3.16 -12.73
N ALA A 247 -9.59 -2.24 -12.02
CA ALA A 247 -10.98 -1.87 -12.20
C ALA A 247 -11.21 -0.97 -13.43
N PRO A 248 -12.45 -0.93 -13.98
CA PRO A 248 -12.77 -0.15 -15.17
C PRO A 248 -12.65 1.38 -15.00
N ASP A 249 -12.64 1.89 -13.76
CA ASP A 249 -12.55 3.30 -13.43
C ASP A 249 -11.96 3.51 -12.02
N GLU A 250 -11.49 4.74 -11.74
CA GLU A 250 -10.83 5.10 -10.48
C GLU A 250 -11.71 4.89 -9.23
N LEU A 251 -13.01 5.08 -9.34
CA LEU A 251 -13.91 4.94 -8.20
C LEU A 251 -14.06 3.46 -7.83
N THR A 252 -14.24 2.61 -8.85
CA THR A 252 -14.28 1.15 -8.68
C THR A 252 -12.93 0.64 -8.19
N GLN A 253 -11.81 1.20 -8.66
CA GLN A 253 -10.45 0.83 -8.21
C GLN A 253 -10.30 1.01 -6.69
N ARG A 254 -10.75 2.15 -6.16
CA ARG A 254 -10.69 2.41 -4.71
C ARG A 254 -11.47 1.40 -3.87
N VAL A 255 -12.57 0.87 -4.39
CA VAL A 255 -13.34 -0.19 -3.72
C VAL A 255 -12.55 -1.49 -3.67
N VAL A 256 -11.93 -1.86 -4.80
CA VAL A 256 -11.11 -3.07 -4.91
C VAL A 256 -9.88 -2.97 -4.01
N ASP A 257 -9.13 -1.86 -4.09
CA ASP A 257 -7.93 -1.61 -3.28
C ASP A 257 -8.26 -1.70 -1.79
N TRP A 258 -9.37 -1.07 -1.36
CA TRP A 258 -9.79 -1.14 0.03
C TRP A 258 -10.04 -2.58 0.48
N ALA A 259 -10.71 -3.40 -0.34
CA ALA A 259 -10.98 -4.80 -0.02
C ALA A 259 -9.69 -5.63 0.03
N MET A 260 -8.79 -5.41 -0.93
CA MET A 260 -7.47 -6.05 -1.00
C MET A 260 -6.59 -5.69 0.21
N ASN A 261 -6.71 -4.47 0.74
CA ASN A 261 -6.03 -4.03 1.96
C ASN A 261 -6.53 -4.73 3.23
N GLN A 262 -7.65 -5.46 3.16
CA GLN A 262 -8.13 -6.27 4.28
C GLN A 262 -7.58 -7.69 4.26
N ARG A 263 -6.83 -8.08 3.21
CA ARG A 263 -6.17 -9.40 3.16
C ARG A 263 -5.31 -9.62 4.39
N GLY A 264 -5.26 -10.88 4.79
CA GLY A 264 -4.62 -11.32 6.02
C GLY A 264 -5.50 -11.21 7.27
N LYS A 265 -6.42 -10.23 7.36
CA LYS A 265 -7.27 -10.08 8.56
C LYS A 265 -8.13 -11.32 8.81
N PRO A 266 -8.47 -11.64 10.08
CA PRO A 266 -9.26 -12.82 10.39
C PRO A 266 -10.72 -12.67 9.95
N TYR A 267 -11.34 -13.80 9.64
CA TYR A 267 -12.79 -13.89 9.54
C TYR A 267 -13.43 -13.75 10.93
N LEU A 268 -14.49 -12.95 11.05
CA LEU A 268 -15.34 -12.89 12.24
C LEU A 268 -16.80 -12.87 11.84
N TRP A 269 -17.59 -13.84 12.30
CA TRP A 269 -19.04 -13.88 12.07
C TRP A 269 -19.72 -12.61 12.61
N GLY A 270 -20.43 -11.88 11.75
CA GLY A 270 -21.02 -10.58 12.06
C GLY A 270 -20.04 -9.41 11.96
N GLY A 271 -18.77 -9.66 11.67
CA GLY A 271 -17.69 -8.68 11.64
C GLY A 271 -17.85 -7.63 10.54
N THR A 272 -17.58 -6.38 10.88
CA THR A 272 -17.64 -5.23 9.95
C THR A 272 -16.43 -4.31 10.15
N GLY A 273 -15.30 -4.86 10.59
CA GLY A 273 -14.05 -4.13 10.80
C GLY A 273 -13.90 -3.43 12.17
N PRO A 274 -12.77 -2.74 12.38
CA PRO A 274 -11.65 -2.64 11.44
C PRO A 274 -10.70 -3.86 11.46
N ASN A 275 -10.77 -4.68 12.51
CA ASN A 275 -9.78 -5.76 12.76
C ASN A 275 -10.18 -7.12 12.19
N ALA A 276 -11.45 -7.31 11.81
CA ALA A 276 -11.98 -8.57 11.31
C ALA A 276 -13.30 -8.34 10.56
N PHE A 277 -13.58 -9.17 9.55
CA PHE A 277 -14.77 -9.05 8.71
C PHE A 277 -15.42 -10.41 8.48
N ASP A 278 -16.73 -10.44 8.24
CA ASP A 278 -17.33 -11.56 7.50
C ASP A 278 -17.49 -11.21 6.01
N CYS A 279 -17.98 -12.17 5.23
CA CYS A 279 -18.10 -12.07 3.77
C CYS A 279 -18.79 -10.78 3.31
N SER A 280 -20.03 -10.56 3.77
CA SER A 280 -20.84 -9.40 3.40
C SER A 280 -20.40 -8.12 4.13
N GLY A 281 -19.77 -8.23 5.30
CA GLY A 281 -19.17 -7.12 6.02
C GLY A 281 -17.95 -6.55 5.32
N LEU A 282 -17.13 -7.40 4.69
CA LEU A 282 -15.98 -6.99 3.88
C LEU A 282 -16.45 -6.17 2.67
N THR A 283 -17.37 -6.73 1.86
CA THR A 283 -17.88 -6.05 0.66
C THR A 283 -18.61 -4.76 1.02
N MET A 284 -19.44 -4.77 2.07
CA MET A 284 -20.15 -3.58 2.53
C MET A 284 -19.20 -2.43 2.86
N ARG A 285 -18.12 -2.71 3.59
CA ARG A 285 -17.14 -1.70 3.98
C ARG A 285 -16.26 -1.23 2.83
N ALA A 286 -15.98 -2.10 1.86
CA ALA A 286 -15.28 -1.73 0.64
C ALA A 286 -16.05 -0.66 -0.14
N TYR A 287 -17.36 -0.85 -0.33
CA TYR A 287 -18.21 0.16 -0.96
C TYR A 287 -18.38 1.42 -0.08
N GLU A 288 -18.47 1.27 1.24
CA GLU A 288 -18.58 2.41 2.17
C GLU A 288 -17.33 3.31 2.11
N SER A 289 -16.15 2.77 1.76
CA SER A 289 -14.90 3.53 1.65
C SER A 289 -14.96 4.68 0.63
N ILE A 290 -15.83 4.56 -0.38
CA ILE A 290 -16.10 5.59 -1.38
C ILE A 290 -17.42 6.33 -1.13
N GLY A 291 -18.06 6.10 0.03
CA GLY A 291 -19.33 6.72 0.41
C GLY A 291 -20.58 5.98 -0.08
N VAL A 292 -20.45 4.80 -0.70
CA VAL A 292 -21.58 4.01 -1.22
C VAL A 292 -22.05 3.02 -0.16
N THR A 293 -23.34 3.06 0.19
CA THR A 293 -23.90 2.10 1.15
C THR A 293 -24.60 0.95 0.43
N ILE A 294 -24.08 -0.26 0.57
CA ILE A 294 -24.77 -1.49 0.16
C ILE A 294 -25.34 -2.24 1.38
N PRO A 295 -26.31 -3.17 1.20
CA PRO A 295 -26.91 -3.90 2.32
C PRO A 295 -25.90 -4.74 3.12
N ARG A 296 -26.23 -5.00 4.39
CA ARG A 296 -25.33 -5.69 5.33
C ARG A 296 -25.17 -7.18 5.05
N VAL A 297 -26.21 -7.87 4.60
CA VAL A 297 -26.23 -9.33 4.47
C VAL A 297 -26.12 -9.75 3.01
N SER A 298 -25.49 -10.88 2.74
CA SER A 298 -25.25 -11.37 1.36
C SER A 298 -26.54 -11.54 0.57
N GLN A 299 -27.62 -11.95 1.20
CA GLN A 299 -28.93 -12.12 0.54
C GLN A 299 -29.48 -10.79 0.02
N ASP A 300 -29.35 -9.72 0.79
CA ASP A 300 -29.81 -8.39 0.37
C ASP A 300 -28.83 -7.77 -0.64
N GLN A 301 -27.53 -8.03 -0.52
CA GLN A 301 -26.53 -7.60 -1.52
C GLN A 301 -26.78 -8.24 -2.90
N TRP A 302 -27.26 -9.48 -2.92
CA TRP A 302 -27.66 -10.17 -4.15
C TRP A 302 -28.83 -9.49 -4.86
N GLU A 303 -29.81 -8.97 -4.09
CA GLU A 303 -30.94 -8.24 -4.66
C GLU A 303 -30.64 -6.76 -4.95
N PHE A 304 -29.48 -6.25 -4.50
CA PHE A 304 -29.13 -4.84 -4.59
C PHE A 304 -28.58 -4.43 -5.96
N GLY A 305 -27.52 -5.09 -6.43
CA GLY A 305 -26.90 -4.74 -7.72
C GLY A 305 -27.64 -5.39 -8.89
N PRO A 306 -27.64 -4.78 -10.10
CA PRO A 306 -28.02 -5.50 -11.31
C PRO A 306 -27.16 -6.75 -11.52
N GLU A 307 -27.80 -7.84 -11.97
CA GLU A 307 -27.12 -9.09 -12.31
C GLU A 307 -26.16 -8.89 -13.49
N VAL A 308 -24.98 -9.49 -13.39
CA VAL A 308 -23.95 -9.50 -14.44
C VAL A 308 -23.91 -10.89 -15.07
N PRO A 309 -23.98 -11.00 -16.42
CA PRO A 309 -23.78 -12.27 -17.10
C PRO A 309 -22.39 -12.85 -16.80
N GLN A 310 -22.30 -14.17 -16.59
CA GLN A 310 -21.02 -14.84 -16.40
C GLN A 310 -20.11 -14.65 -17.62
N GLY A 311 -18.86 -14.25 -17.38
CA GLY A 311 -17.87 -13.82 -18.35
C GLY A 311 -17.89 -12.32 -18.67
N GLU A 312 -18.82 -11.55 -18.08
CA GLU A 312 -18.87 -10.07 -18.19
C GLU A 312 -18.57 -9.38 -16.85
N GLU A 313 -18.23 -10.14 -15.81
CA GLU A 313 -17.77 -9.63 -14.53
C GLU A 313 -16.47 -8.85 -14.66
N GLN A 314 -16.33 -7.82 -13.83
CA GLN A 314 -15.19 -6.92 -13.78
C GLN A 314 -14.75 -6.75 -12.33
N PRO A 315 -13.51 -6.32 -12.08
CA PRO A 315 -13.06 -6.02 -10.74
C PRO A 315 -14.00 -5.02 -10.05
N GLY A 316 -14.39 -5.34 -8.81
CA GLY A 316 -15.42 -4.62 -8.04
C GLY A 316 -16.79 -5.31 -8.04
N ASP A 317 -17.12 -6.13 -9.05
CA ASP A 317 -18.37 -6.91 -9.05
C ASP A 317 -18.38 -7.91 -7.88
N LEU A 318 -19.58 -8.26 -7.42
CA LEU A 318 -19.76 -9.23 -6.34
C LEU A 318 -20.12 -10.59 -6.91
N VAL A 319 -19.46 -11.65 -6.44
CA VAL A 319 -19.72 -13.04 -6.81
C VAL A 319 -20.34 -13.78 -5.62
N PHE A 320 -21.41 -14.53 -5.88
CA PHE A 320 -22.26 -15.14 -4.85
C PHE A 320 -22.30 -16.66 -4.99
N PHE A 321 -22.39 -17.36 -3.87
CA PHE A 321 -22.32 -18.83 -3.82
C PHE A 321 -23.50 -19.45 -3.06
N ASP A 322 -23.98 -20.60 -3.55
CA ASP A 322 -25.06 -21.38 -2.91
C ASP A 322 -24.53 -22.17 -1.71
N VAL A 323 -24.23 -21.45 -0.63
CA VAL A 323 -23.79 -22.03 0.64
C VAL A 323 -24.97 -22.08 1.60
N GLN A 324 -25.68 -23.21 1.66
CA GLN A 324 -26.80 -23.33 2.61
C GLN A 324 -26.31 -23.61 4.03
N ARG A 325 -26.56 -22.67 4.95
CA ARG A 325 -26.34 -22.84 6.38
C ARG A 325 -27.66 -23.15 7.10
N ALA A 326 -27.60 -24.08 8.05
CA ALA A 326 -28.78 -24.52 8.77
C ALA A 326 -29.39 -23.38 9.59
N GLY A 327 -30.61 -22.96 9.23
CA GLY A 327 -31.35 -21.91 9.95
C GLY A 327 -31.28 -20.52 9.31
N GLU A 328 -30.63 -20.36 8.17
CA GLU A 328 -30.60 -19.10 7.42
C GLU A 328 -31.74 -19.00 6.37
N PRO A 329 -32.17 -17.78 6.01
CA PRO A 329 -33.09 -17.55 4.91
C PRO A 329 -32.55 -18.10 3.58
N ALA A 330 -33.44 -18.36 2.63
CA ALA A 330 -33.03 -18.73 1.28
C ALA A 330 -32.28 -17.55 0.61
N GLY A 331 -31.17 -17.86 -0.06
CA GLY A 331 -30.32 -16.89 -0.73
C GLY A 331 -28.84 -17.30 -0.64
N PRO A 332 -27.91 -16.50 -1.18
CA PRO A 332 -26.49 -16.80 -1.13
C PRO A 332 -25.96 -16.78 0.31
N GLY A 333 -25.30 -17.86 0.72
CA GLY A 333 -24.66 -17.94 2.04
C GLY A 333 -23.20 -17.48 2.06
N HIS A 334 -22.67 -17.06 0.91
CA HIS A 334 -21.35 -16.43 0.81
C HIS A 334 -21.30 -15.43 -0.34
N VAL A 335 -20.45 -14.41 -0.19
CA VAL A 335 -20.16 -13.38 -1.18
C VAL A 335 -18.66 -13.05 -1.16
N GLY A 336 -18.07 -12.86 -2.33
CA GLY A 336 -16.73 -12.31 -2.53
C GLY A 336 -16.76 -11.13 -3.51
N MET A 337 -15.65 -10.41 -3.62
CA MET A 337 -15.48 -9.33 -4.58
C MET A 337 -14.50 -9.76 -5.67
N VAL A 338 -14.96 -9.74 -6.93
CA VAL A 338 -14.15 -10.04 -8.10
C VAL A 338 -12.98 -9.06 -8.17
N ILE A 339 -11.78 -9.57 -8.42
CA ILE A 339 -10.58 -8.77 -8.66
C ILE A 339 -9.99 -9.04 -10.05
N GLY A 340 -10.68 -9.81 -10.90
CA GLY A 340 -10.24 -10.14 -12.26
C GLY A 340 -9.55 -11.49 -12.35
N ASP A 341 -9.35 -11.96 -13.58
CA ASP A 341 -8.65 -13.23 -13.90
C ASP A 341 -9.15 -14.48 -13.15
N GLY A 342 -10.48 -14.61 -12.95
CA GLY A 342 -11.03 -15.74 -12.19
C GLY A 342 -10.83 -15.64 -10.67
N LEU A 343 -10.28 -14.54 -10.17
CA LEU A 343 -9.97 -14.33 -8.76
C LEU A 343 -10.96 -13.40 -8.06
N MET A 344 -11.08 -13.61 -6.75
CA MET A 344 -11.82 -12.72 -5.84
C MET A 344 -11.10 -12.56 -4.51
N VAL A 345 -11.29 -11.41 -3.87
CA VAL A 345 -10.98 -11.23 -2.45
C VAL A 345 -12.19 -11.59 -1.59
N GLU A 346 -11.97 -12.38 -0.54
CA GLU A 346 -13.07 -12.84 0.29
C GLU A 346 -12.70 -13.05 1.76
N ALA A 347 -13.73 -12.96 2.62
CA ALA A 347 -13.71 -13.46 3.99
C ALA A 347 -14.62 -14.70 4.07
N TRP A 348 -14.06 -15.91 4.00
CA TRP A 348 -14.86 -17.14 3.82
C TRP A 348 -15.46 -17.72 5.12
N CYS A 349 -14.62 -18.08 6.09
CA CYS A 349 -15.08 -18.73 7.32
C CYS A 349 -14.04 -18.64 8.46
N THR A 350 -14.49 -18.81 9.71
CA THR A 350 -13.65 -18.72 10.92
C THR A 350 -12.39 -19.59 10.89
N ASP A 351 -12.49 -20.83 10.38
CA ASP A 351 -11.40 -21.81 10.41
C ASP A 351 -10.82 -22.09 9.01
N CYS A 352 -11.08 -21.20 8.06
CA CYS A 352 -10.68 -21.37 6.66
C CYS A 352 -9.48 -20.49 6.26
N GLY A 353 -8.85 -19.88 7.25
CA GLY A 353 -7.77 -18.93 7.05
C GLY A 353 -8.26 -17.48 6.96
N PRO A 354 -7.33 -16.56 6.73
CA PRO A 354 -7.61 -15.13 6.70
C PRO A 354 -8.42 -14.72 5.46
N ILE A 355 -8.77 -13.43 5.43
CA ILE A 355 -9.19 -12.76 4.20
C ILE A 355 -8.06 -12.91 3.18
N ALA A 356 -8.38 -13.36 1.98
CA ALA A 356 -7.38 -13.68 0.97
C ALA A 356 -7.97 -13.59 -0.43
N THR A 357 -7.09 -13.52 -1.42
CA THR A 357 -7.41 -13.77 -2.82
C THR A 357 -7.57 -15.27 -3.06
N ARG A 358 -8.63 -15.70 -3.76
CA ARG A 358 -8.85 -17.09 -4.19
C ARG A 358 -9.54 -17.15 -5.55
N GLU A 359 -9.34 -18.26 -6.27
CA GLU A 359 -10.12 -18.61 -7.46
C GLU A 359 -11.59 -18.78 -7.11
N TYR A 360 -12.48 -18.06 -7.81
CA TYR A 360 -13.92 -18.19 -7.59
C TYR A 360 -14.55 -19.34 -8.34
N ASP A 361 -13.92 -19.82 -9.42
CA ASP A 361 -14.40 -20.90 -10.26
C ASP A 361 -13.71 -22.26 -9.98
N ASP A 362 -12.94 -22.37 -8.90
CA ASP A 362 -12.34 -23.62 -8.45
C ASP A 362 -13.43 -24.71 -8.28
N PRO A 363 -13.34 -25.85 -8.99
CA PRO A 363 -14.35 -26.91 -8.97
C PRO A 363 -14.51 -27.62 -7.61
N SER A 364 -13.63 -27.35 -6.65
CA SER A 364 -13.73 -27.84 -5.27
C SER A 364 -14.64 -26.98 -4.39
N ARG A 365 -15.08 -25.81 -4.88
CA ARG A 365 -15.94 -24.87 -4.18
C ARG A 365 -17.43 -25.14 -4.38
N SER A 366 -18.25 -24.41 -3.62
CA SER A 366 -19.70 -24.37 -3.83
C SER A 366 -20.06 -23.74 -5.17
N ASP A 367 -21.22 -24.09 -5.71
CA ASP A 367 -21.68 -23.55 -7.00
C ASP A 367 -21.89 -22.03 -6.93
N ILE A 368 -21.42 -21.33 -7.97
CA ILE A 368 -21.68 -19.90 -8.18
C ILE A 368 -23.16 -19.72 -8.50
N LEU A 369 -23.83 -18.85 -7.74
CA LEU A 369 -25.21 -18.43 -8.01
C LEU A 369 -25.27 -17.35 -9.09
N GLY A 370 -24.30 -16.44 -9.09
CA GLY A 370 -24.16 -15.41 -10.10
C GLY A 370 -23.33 -14.22 -9.61
N PHE A 371 -23.37 -13.16 -10.40
CA PHE A 371 -22.60 -11.93 -10.19
C PHE A 371 -23.54 -10.73 -10.15
N THR A 372 -23.19 -9.70 -9.37
CA THR A 372 -23.91 -8.41 -9.38
C THR A 372 -22.94 -7.22 -9.43
N ARG A 373 -23.43 -6.08 -9.94
CA ARG A 373 -22.65 -4.83 -10.05
C ARG A 373 -23.25 -3.70 -9.23
N PRO A 374 -22.94 -3.57 -7.92
CA PRO A 374 -23.54 -2.58 -7.04
C PRO A 374 -23.45 -1.11 -7.53
N LEU A 375 -22.35 -0.69 -8.16
CA LEU A 375 -22.20 0.70 -8.66
C LEU A 375 -23.17 1.06 -9.79
N GLU A 376 -23.75 0.05 -10.45
CA GLU A 376 -24.75 0.28 -11.47
C GLU A 376 -26.17 0.40 -10.91
N HIS A 377 -26.36 0.26 -9.59
CA HIS A 377 -27.66 0.46 -8.95
C HIS A 377 -28.13 1.92 -9.12
N PRO A 378 -29.40 2.17 -9.50
CA PRO A 378 -29.89 3.52 -9.77
C PRO A 378 -29.72 4.52 -8.62
N ASP A 379 -29.92 4.06 -7.38
CA ASP A 379 -29.77 4.94 -6.21
C ASP A 379 -28.30 5.28 -5.95
N VAL A 380 -27.37 4.34 -6.21
CA VAL A 380 -25.93 4.57 -6.07
C VAL A 380 -25.43 5.58 -7.10
N LYS A 381 -25.86 5.44 -8.35
CA LYS A 381 -25.55 6.42 -9.40
C LYS A 381 -26.03 7.82 -9.02
N ALA A 382 -27.24 7.92 -8.45
CA ALA A 382 -27.78 9.20 -8.01
C ALA A 382 -26.99 9.81 -6.83
N GLU A 383 -26.46 8.98 -5.93
CA GLU A 383 -25.59 9.42 -4.83
C GLU A 383 -24.23 9.94 -5.32
N LEU A 384 -23.65 9.32 -6.35
CA LEU A 384 -22.34 9.69 -6.89
C LEU A 384 -22.37 10.90 -7.83
N GLU A 385 -23.52 11.19 -8.44
CA GLU A 385 -23.71 12.34 -9.34
C GLU A 385 -24.09 13.66 -8.62
N GLY A 386 -24.44 13.60 -7.32
CA GLY A 386 -24.96 14.72 -6.52
C GLY A 386 -23.94 15.37 -5.62
#